data_AF-Q9LZY4-F1
#
_entry.id   AF-Q9LZY4-F1
#
_cell.length_a   1.000
_cell.length_b   1.000
_cell.length_c   1.000
_cell.angle_alpha   90.00
_cell.angle_beta   90.00
_cell.angle_gamma   90.00
#
_symmetry.space_group_name_H-M   'P 1'
#
loop_
_entity.id
_entity.type
_entity.pdbx_description
1 polymer ?
#
loop_
_entity_poly.entity_id
_entity_poly.type
_entity_poly.pdbx_seq_one_letter_code
_entity_poly.pdbx_strand_id
1 'polypeptide(L)'
;MTTQSSSSSSSLPSSLSSTPPLLASNARCKVLRTGASSKGKGKGIKYPVDRISMLPDEMLQKILSTLSTKDAVITSTLSKRWVDQWKRIPHLCVDMRNIMRTNPTSYVHELSFRFAESMTKTLNNHRGHLESCTISHIQFIFLFIDRWIQTVTREKQTKEITLVNNIGCMTPFVRYNSLHLSPSAFCHPSLTSLSLTRYKLLEKAFKNCCNLKILKLYDIMSDVSVLSNVIKACSSLEVLVLQITFLNQASALKIENKKLEFLQVTWPCLMNRMEVNTPRLVIFDIKSIYCFGYSVEAPKLSMFKRDYWVGGMSYPHLSYHISSLAQEKIRIWLELMVSQIYHMKRTGSLSVSVDVRNPNEVEILKEVLLLWDGEMMDLEILFKNNNAPIEEGESFITGGARNKWWDGEKPFPDDFFRVCTVWMYNFDGSNEEEFALASRFVTQGTVTEKLMIKTSTYPPVKQLMTEAKVAKLMELPKGYEYLDIECF
;
A
#
# COMPACT_ATOMS: atom_id res chain seq x y z
N MET A 1 -18.70 -54.15 -22.58
CA MET A 1 -17.45 -54.83 -22.18
C MET A 1 -16.98 -54.17 -20.90
N THR A 2 -17.18 -54.86 -19.79
CA THR A 2 -16.99 -54.40 -18.41
C THR A 2 -15.61 -54.82 -17.92
N THR A 3 -14.73 -53.86 -17.65
CA THR A 3 -13.53 -54.08 -16.84
C THR A 3 -13.37 -52.90 -15.88
N GLN A 4 -13.93 -53.06 -14.67
CA GLN A 4 -13.48 -52.35 -13.48
C GLN A 4 -12.48 -53.25 -12.76
N SER A 5 -11.29 -52.73 -12.44
CA SER A 5 -10.63 -52.87 -11.14
C SER A 5 -9.12 -52.58 -11.26
N SER A 6 -8.72 -51.46 -10.66
CA SER A 6 -7.50 -51.32 -9.83
C SER A 6 -7.25 -49.84 -9.59
N SER A 7 -8.02 -49.27 -8.67
CA SER A 7 -7.71 -47.96 -8.10
C SER A 7 -6.54 -48.12 -7.13
N SER A 8 -5.33 -47.91 -7.64
CA SER A 8 -4.13 -47.64 -6.86
C SER A 8 -4.18 -46.20 -6.35
N SER A 9 -4.56 -46.04 -5.09
CA SER A 9 -4.46 -44.77 -4.38
C SER A 9 -3.00 -44.47 -4.01
N SER A 10 -2.35 -43.67 -4.83
CA SER A 10 -1.10 -42.98 -4.52
C SER A 10 -1.41 -41.73 -3.68
N SER A 11 -1.46 -41.90 -2.36
CA SER A 11 -1.50 -40.76 -1.43
C SER A 11 -0.10 -40.17 -1.28
N LEU A 12 0.00 -38.92 -1.73
CA LEU A 12 1.15 -38.01 -1.65
C LEU A 12 1.79 -37.94 -0.25
N PRO A 13 3.10 -37.68 -0.16
CA PRO A 13 3.81 -37.62 1.12
C PRO A 13 3.35 -36.41 1.93
N SER A 14 2.92 -36.69 3.15
CA SER A 14 2.54 -35.72 4.17
C SER A 14 3.67 -34.74 4.45
N SER A 15 3.30 -33.47 4.42
CA SER A 15 4.12 -32.30 4.68
C SER A 15 4.83 -32.36 6.03
N LEU A 16 6.06 -31.86 6.01
CA LEU A 16 6.93 -31.58 7.15
C LEU A 16 6.18 -30.80 8.24
N SER A 17 5.75 -31.52 9.27
CA SER A 17 5.34 -30.94 10.54
C SER A 17 6.59 -30.58 11.34
N SER A 18 7.14 -29.38 11.11
CA SER A 18 8.07 -28.77 12.06
C SER A 18 7.25 -28.14 13.20
N THR A 19 6.98 -28.96 14.22
CA THR A 19 6.53 -28.52 15.54
C THR A 19 7.61 -27.60 16.15
N PRO A 20 7.30 -26.34 16.48
CA PRO A 20 8.13 -25.59 17.41
C PRO A 20 7.87 -26.14 18.82
N PRO A 21 8.90 -26.22 19.69
CA PRO A 21 8.70 -26.73 21.03
C PRO A 21 7.81 -25.78 21.84
N LEU A 22 6.93 -26.39 22.63
CA LEU A 22 6.10 -25.79 23.65
C LEU A 22 6.96 -24.90 24.57
N LEU A 23 6.76 -23.58 24.52
CA LEU A 23 7.29 -22.68 25.54
C LEU A 23 6.44 -22.85 26.79
N ALA A 24 6.97 -23.69 27.67
CA ALA A 24 6.46 -23.96 29.00
C ALA A 24 6.25 -22.65 29.77
N SER A 25 5.12 -22.62 30.45
CA SER A 25 4.78 -21.71 31.51
C SER A 25 5.81 -21.71 32.64
N ASN A 26 5.91 -20.57 33.33
CA ASN A 26 6.51 -20.42 34.66
C ASN A 26 8.05 -20.54 34.78
N ALA A 27 8.76 -19.52 34.30
CA ALA A 27 10.03 -19.13 34.90
C ALA A 27 9.81 -17.95 35.87
N ARG A 28 9.52 -18.28 37.14
CA ARG A 28 9.77 -17.36 38.26
C ARG A 28 11.29 -17.09 38.27
N CYS A 29 11.73 -15.94 37.79
CA CYS A 29 13.06 -15.42 38.11
C CYS A 29 13.12 -15.17 39.62
N LYS A 30 13.58 -16.17 40.38
CA LYS A 30 14.09 -15.99 41.73
C LYS A 30 15.26 -15.01 41.62
N VAL A 31 15.04 -13.79 42.11
CA VAL A 31 16.12 -12.89 42.52
C VAL A 31 16.96 -13.65 43.55
N LEU A 32 18.16 -14.08 43.16
CA LEU A 32 19.14 -14.62 44.07
C LEU A 32 19.55 -13.51 45.04
N ARG A 33 19.00 -13.57 46.27
CA ARG A 33 19.61 -12.96 47.44
C ARG A 33 20.82 -13.80 47.81
N THR A 34 22.02 -13.38 47.38
CA THR A 34 23.27 -13.84 47.99
C THR A 34 23.58 -12.93 49.17
N GLY A 35 23.17 -13.37 50.35
CA GLY A 35 23.59 -12.81 51.63
C GLY A 35 24.40 -13.85 52.38
N ALA A 36 25.61 -13.45 52.76
CA ALA A 36 26.55 -14.07 53.69
C ALA A 36 27.60 -15.07 53.15
N SER A 37 28.86 -14.66 53.35
CA SER A 37 30.10 -15.43 53.52
C SER A 37 31.01 -15.65 52.30
N SER A 38 32.02 -14.79 52.14
CA SER A 38 33.42 -15.14 52.47
C SER A 38 34.38 -13.99 52.11
N LYS A 39 35.30 -13.68 53.03
CA LYS A 39 36.43 -12.77 52.79
C LYS A 39 37.41 -13.45 51.83
N GLY A 40 37.40 -13.07 50.55
CA GLY A 40 38.41 -13.47 49.58
C GLY A 40 38.85 -12.24 48.77
N LYS A 41 40.13 -11.85 48.90
CA LYS A 41 40.77 -10.83 48.05
C LYS A 41 40.91 -11.36 46.62
N GLY A 42 39.86 -11.23 45.81
CA GLY A 42 39.88 -11.49 44.38
C GLY A 42 40.01 -10.20 43.58
N LYS A 43 40.94 -10.14 42.64
CA LYS A 43 41.11 -9.04 41.67
C LYS A 43 39.74 -8.73 41.02
N GLY A 44 39.24 -7.51 41.23
CA GLY A 44 37.93 -7.09 40.73
C GLY A 44 37.85 -7.21 39.21
N ILE A 45 37.02 -8.13 38.73
CA ILE A 45 36.57 -8.16 37.34
C ILE A 45 35.74 -6.88 37.15
N LYS A 46 36.30 -5.90 36.42
CA LYS A 46 35.53 -4.72 35.98
C LYS A 46 34.48 -5.21 34.99
N TYR A 47 33.24 -5.34 35.42
CA TYR A 47 32.12 -5.53 34.51
C TYR A 47 32.04 -4.33 33.55
N PRO A 48 31.77 -4.53 32.25
CA PRO A 48 31.51 -3.45 31.33
C PRO A 48 30.39 -2.55 31.90
N VAL A 49 30.61 -1.24 31.89
CA VAL A 49 29.59 -0.28 32.34
C VAL A 49 28.35 -0.47 31.48
N ASP A 50 27.21 -0.75 32.10
CA ASP A 50 25.93 -0.85 31.40
C ASP A 50 25.47 0.56 30.97
N ARG A 51 25.86 0.93 29.76
CA ARG A 51 25.55 2.25 29.19
C ARG A 51 24.06 2.42 28.86
N ILE A 52 23.34 1.31 28.66
CA ILE A 52 21.91 1.34 28.30
C ILE A 52 21.08 1.72 29.52
N SER A 53 21.39 1.19 30.71
CA SER A 53 20.71 1.61 31.94
C SER A 53 20.98 3.04 32.35
N MET A 54 22.00 3.71 31.77
CA MET A 54 22.28 5.13 31.97
C MET A 54 21.53 6.07 31.02
N LEU A 55 20.90 5.55 29.96
CA LEU A 55 20.13 6.39 29.04
C LEU A 55 18.92 7.02 29.76
N PRO A 56 18.53 8.27 29.45
CA PRO A 56 17.26 8.85 29.91
C PRO A 56 16.04 8.10 29.38
N ASP A 57 14.90 8.22 30.07
CA ASP A 57 13.66 7.54 29.66
C ASP A 57 13.21 7.97 28.25
N GLU A 58 13.46 9.23 27.87
CA GLU A 58 13.15 9.74 26.53
C GLU A 58 13.93 9.00 25.43
N MET A 59 15.17 8.62 25.71
CA MET A 59 15.99 7.83 24.78
C MET A 59 15.51 6.39 24.72
N LEU A 60 15.09 5.82 25.85
CA LEU A 60 14.48 4.49 25.86
C LEU A 60 13.19 4.47 25.03
N GLN A 61 12.35 5.51 25.17
CA GLN A 61 11.14 5.66 24.36
C GLN A 61 11.45 5.77 22.87
N LYS A 62 12.49 6.53 22.49
CA LYS A 62 12.91 6.62 21.09
C LYS A 62 13.35 5.27 20.54
N ILE A 63 14.10 4.48 21.31
CA ILE A 63 14.49 3.11 20.93
C ILE A 63 13.25 2.22 20.79
N LEU A 64 12.34 2.25 21.77
CA LEU A 64 11.13 1.42 21.73
C LEU A 64 10.18 1.80 20.60
N SER A 65 10.16 3.07 20.20
CA SER A 65 9.30 3.55 19.09
C SER A 65 9.67 2.96 17.73
N THR A 66 10.89 2.42 17.58
CA THR A 66 11.33 1.74 16.36
C THR A 66 11.10 0.22 16.40
N LEU A 67 10.63 -0.32 17.53
CA LEU A 67 10.40 -1.75 17.70
C LEU A 67 8.93 -2.12 17.42
N SER A 68 8.71 -3.39 17.10
CA SER A 68 7.36 -3.95 17.13
C SER A 68 6.80 -3.92 18.56
N THR A 69 5.47 -3.88 18.73
CA THR A 69 4.85 -3.95 20.06
C THR A 69 5.28 -5.20 20.82
N LYS A 70 5.42 -6.35 20.13
CA LYS A 70 5.88 -7.59 20.74
C LYS A 70 7.29 -7.43 21.31
N ASP A 71 8.22 -6.90 20.52
CA ASP A 71 9.62 -6.75 20.94
C ASP A 71 9.74 -5.69 22.04
N ALA A 72 8.99 -4.58 21.93
CA ALA A 72 8.90 -3.57 22.97
C ALA A 72 8.41 -4.17 24.30
N VAL A 73 7.38 -5.03 24.28
CA VAL A 73 6.91 -5.72 25.49
C VAL A 73 7.97 -6.67 26.04
N ILE A 74 8.72 -7.39 25.19
CA ILE A 74 9.80 -8.30 25.63
C ILE A 74 10.88 -7.54 26.42
N THR A 75 11.17 -6.28 26.07
CA THR A 75 12.14 -5.46 26.82
C THR A 75 11.78 -5.27 28.30
N SER A 76 10.52 -5.47 28.68
CA SER A 76 10.05 -5.47 30.08
C SER A 76 10.79 -6.48 30.96
N THR A 77 11.43 -7.49 30.35
CA THR A 77 12.20 -8.52 31.05
C THR A 77 13.63 -8.09 31.38
N LEU A 78 14.14 -7.00 30.79
CA LEU A 78 15.52 -6.55 30.96
C LEU A 78 15.81 -6.04 32.38
N SER A 79 14.93 -5.20 32.93
CA SER A 79 14.98 -4.78 34.33
C SER A 79 13.68 -4.11 34.76
N LYS A 80 13.54 -3.83 36.07
CA LYS A 80 12.37 -3.14 36.63
C LYS A 80 12.05 -1.81 35.93
N ARG A 81 13.07 -1.10 35.45
CA ARG A 81 12.91 0.20 34.76
C ARG A 81 12.18 0.05 33.41
N TRP A 82 12.31 -1.10 32.75
CA TRP A 82 11.79 -1.34 31.41
C TRP A 82 10.34 -1.84 31.38
N VAL A 83 9.82 -2.34 32.52
CA VAL A 83 8.51 -3.00 32.64
C VAL A 83 7.36 -2.20 32.04
N ASP A 84 7.38 -0.87 32.21
CA ASP A 84 6.30 0.02 31.79
C ASP A 84 6.68 0.87 30.56
N GLN A 85 7.90 0.75 30.04
CA GLN A 85 8.36 1.64 28.96
C GLN A 85 7.59 1.38 27.67
N TRP A 86 7.23 0.13 27.36
CA TRP A 86 6.42 -0.20 26.19
C TRP A 86 5.04 0.47 26.21
N LYS A 87 4.52 0.86 27.39
CA LYS A 87 3.18 1.44 27.51
C LYS A 87 3.08 2.82 26.84
N ARG A 88 4.20 3.46 26.50
CA ARG A 88 4.28 4.80 25.90
C ARG A 88 4.65 4.82 24.42
N ILE A 89 4.75 3.65 23.79
CA ILE A 89 5.05 3.58 22.36
C ILE A 89 3.92 4.22 21.53
N PRO A 90 4.25 4.95 20.46
CA PRO A 90 3.24 5.64 19.63
C PRO A 90 2.43 4.69 18.73
N HIS A 91 2.95 3.49 18.47
CA HIS A 91 2.33 2.49 17.59
C HIS A 91 2.04 1.21 18.37
N LEU A 92 0.75 0.92 18.58
CA LEU A 92 0.32 -0.26 19.32
C LEU A 92 -0.31 -1.28 18.36
N CYS A 93 0.20 -2.51 18.36
CA CYS A 93 -0.37 -3.63 17.63
C CYS A 93 -0.77 -4.73 18.62
N VAL A 94 -2.06 -5.03 18.64
CA VAL A 94 -2.62 -6.16 19.39
C VAL A 94 -3.14 -7.19 18.39
N ASP A 95 -2.66 -8.43 18.48
CA ASP A 95 -2.90 -9.47 17.47
C ASP A 95 -3.29 -10.83 18.05
N MET A 96 -4.45 -11.35 17.63
CA MET A 96 -4.99 -12.65 18.01
C MET A 96 -4.70 -13.80 17.02
N ARG A 97 -4.02 -13.55 15.89
CA ARG A 97 -3.80 -14.57 14.85
C ARG A 97 -3.14 -15.84 15.39
N ASN A 98 -2.24 -15.71 16.37
CA ASN A 98 -1.54 -16.85 16.96
C ASN A 98 -2.45 -17.79 17.75
N ILE A 99 -3.61 -17.32 18.26
CA ILE A 99 -4.56 -18.17 18.99
C ILE A 99 -5.03 -19.30 18.07
N MET A 100 -5.44 -18.96 16.84
CA MET A 100 -5.91 -19.96 15.87
C MET A 100 -4.79 -20.86 15.38
N ARG A 101 -3.57 -20.33 15.29
CA ARG A 101 -2.43 -21.07 14.74
C ARG A 101 -1.85 -22.13 15.68
N THR A 102 -2.06 -21.98 16.99
CA THR A 102 -1.36 -22.77 18.01
C THR A 102 -2.27 -23.61 18.91
N ASN A 103 -3.60 -23.47 18.80
CA ASN A 103 -4.54 -24.13 19.71
C ASN A 103 -5.55 -25.01 18.95
N PRO A 104 -5.94 -26.16 19.53
CA PRO A 104 -7.01 -26.98 18.98
C PRO A 104 -8.33 -26.22 18.90
N THR A 105 -9.12 -26.55 17.88
CA THR A 105 -10.38 -25.88 17.52
C THR A 105 -11.37 -25.75 18.68
N SER A 106 -11.44 -26.77 19.54
CA SER A 106 -12.34 -26.85 20.69
C SER A 106 -12.10 -25.78 21.75
N TYR A 107 -10.86 -25.30 21.92
CA TYR A 107 -10.50 -24.30 22.94
C TYR A 107 -10.50 -22.87 22.41
N VAL A 108 -10.61 -22.68 21.10
CA VAL A 108 -10.44 -21.36 20.47
C VAL A 108 -11.45 -20.36 21.05
N HIS A 109 -12.70 -20.74 21.28
CA HIS A 109 -13.72 -19.82 21.79
C HIS A 109 -13.40 -19.27 23.19
N GLU A 110 -13.06 -20.14 24.14
CA GLU A 110 -12.73 -19.70 25.51
C GLU A 110 -11.42 -18.90 25.54
N LEU A 111 -10.40 -19.36 24.82
CA LEU A 111 -9.14 -18.63 24.71
C LEU A 111 -9.33 -17.26 24.05
N SER A 112 -10.20 -17.17 23.03
CA SER A 112 -10.57 -15.91 22.38
C SER A 112 -11.01 -14.87 23.40
N PHE A 113 -11.91 -15.24 24.32
CA PHE A 113 -12.43 -14.33 25.33
C PHE A 113 -11.34 -13.87 26.32
N ARG A 114 -10.53 -14.80 26.83
CA ARG A 114 -9.42 -14.45 27.74
C ARG A 114 -8.37 -13.55 27.08
N PHE A 115 -8.08 -13.77 25.80
CA PHE A 115 -7.21 -12.89 25.02
C PHE A 115 -7.86 -11.54 24.78
N ALA A 116 -9.18 -11.48 24.55
CA ALA A 116 -9.91 -10.23 24.39
C ALA A 116 -9.85 -9.37 25.66
N GLU A 117 -10.02 -9.98 26.83
CA GLU A 117 -9.84 -9.31 28.11
C GLU A 117 -8.40 -8.80 28.28
N SER A 118 -7.41 -9.59 27.86
CA SER A 118 -6.00 -9.21 27.92
C SER A 118 -5.67 -8.06 26.98
N MET A 119 -6.22 -8.06 25.76
CA MET A 119 -6.13 -6.93 24.82
C MET A 119 -6.80 -5.68 25.38
N THR A 120 -7.99 -5.83 25.98
CA THR A 120 -8.69 -4.72 26.64
C THR A 120 -7.82 -4.10 27.73
N LYS A 121 -7.20 -4.93 28.58
CA LYS A 121 -6.25 -4.47 29.60
C LYS A 121 -5.05 -3.78 28.97
N THR A 122 -4.54 -4.30 27.85
CA THR A 122 -3.40 -3.71 27.13
C THR A 122 -3.73 -2.32 26.61
N LEU A 123 -4.87 -2.16 25.94
CA LEU A 123 -5.36 -0.87 25.42
C LEU A 123 -5.58 0.15 26.56
N ASN A 124 -6.20 -0.28 27.65
CA ASN A 124 -6.48 0.58 28.79
C ASN A 124 -5.18 1.01 29.51
N ASN A 125 -4.22 0.10 29.64
CA ASN A 125 -2.95 0.35 30.33
C ASN A 125 -1.92 1.12 29.49
N HIS A 126 -2.14 1.31 28.18
CA HIS A 126 -1.31 2.19 27.37
C HIS A 126 -1.36 3.61 27.93
N ARG A 127 -0.21 4.25 28.07
CA ARG A 127 0.01 5.55 28.68
C ARG A 127 0.60 6.49 27.63
N GLY A 128 0.05 7.69 27.49
CA GLY A 128 0.57 8.69 26.55
C GLY A 128 -0.15 8.68 25.21
N HIS A 129 0.42 9.39 24.25
CA HIS A 129 -0.17 9.60 22.93
C HIS A 129 -0.06 8.34 22.08
N LEU A 130 -1.19 7.87 21.55
CA LEU A 130 -1.26 6.72 20.66
C LEU A 130 -1.49 7.23 19.23
N GLU A 131 -0.44 7.26 18.41
CA GLU A 131 -0.49 7.76 17.04
C GLU A 131 -1.25 6.79 16.13
N SER A 132 -0.93 5.48 16.22
CA SER A 132 -1.62 4.45 15.46
C SER A 132 -1.90 3.18 16.29
N CYS A 133 -3.02 2.54 15.99
CA CYS A 133 -3.46 1.30 16.64
C CYS A 133 -3.90 0.26 15.62
N THR A 134 -3.27 -0.92 15.66
CA THR A 134 -3.68 -2.08 14.87
C THR A 134 -4.31 -3.13 15.78
N ILE A 135 -5.54 -3.53 15.45
CA ILE A 135 -6.30 -4.55 16.18
C ILE A 135 -6.61 -5.69 15.21
N SER A 136 -5.90 -6.79 15.38
CA SER A 136 -6.16 -8.05 14.68
C SER A 136 -6.91 -9.00 15.60
N HIS A 137 -8.17 -9.27 15.28
CA HIS A 137 -9.04 -10.13 16.10
C HIS A 137 -9.60 -11.29 15.27
N ILE A 138 -10.40 -12.14 15.92
CA ILE A 138 -11.07 -13.30 15.31
C ILE A 138 -12.58 -13.21 15.53
N GLN A 139 -13.36 -14.09 14.89
CA GLN A 139 -14.79 -13.87 14.70
C GLN A 139 -15.61 -13.75 15.99
N PHE A 140 -15.22 -14.46 17.04
CA PHE A 140 -16.02 -14.66 18.25
C PHE A 140 -16.04 -13.46 19.22
N ILE A 141 -15.41 -12.34 18.86
CA ILE A 141 -15.07 -11.26 19.80
C ILE A 141 -15.72 -9.93 19.39
N PHE A 142 -16.76 -10.00 18.54
CA PHE A 142 -17.46 -8.81 18.03
C PHE A 142 -17.95 -7.86 19.14
N LEU A 143 -18.31 -8.41 20.30
CA LEU A 143 -18.76 -7.65 21.48
C LEU A 143 -17.69 -6.69 22.05
N PHE A 144 -16.40 -6.94 21.81
CA PHE A 144 -15.33 -6.08 22.34
C PHE A 144 -14.89 -5.01 21.34
N ILE A 145 -15.13 -5.23 20.04
CA ILE A 145 -14.62 -4.36 18.97
C ILE A 145 -15.12 -2.93 19.15
N ASP A 146 -16.42 -2.74 19.43
CA ASP A 146 -16.97 -1.40 19.63
C ASP A 146 -16.32 -0.69 20.81
N ARG A 147 -16.12 -1.40 21.92
CA ARG A 147 -15.42 -0.86 23.09
C ARG A 147 -13.98 -0.48 22.76
N TRP A 148 -13.24 -1.35 22.07
CA TRP A 148 -11.86 -1.05 21.69
C TRP A 148 -11.78 0.15 20.76
N ILE A 149 -12.67 0.26 19.77
CA ILE A 149 -12.73 1.43 18.88
C ILE A 149 -13.02 2.68 19.70
N GLN A 150 -14.00 2.65 20.60
CA GLN A 150 -14.30 3.80 21.46
C GLN A 150 -13.11 4.22 22.32
N THR A 151 -12.39 3.27 22.92
CA THR A 151 -11.18 3.58 23.70
C THR A 151 -10.13 4.22 22.82
N VAL A 152 -9.85 3.65 21.63
CA VAL A 152 -8.82 4.16 20.72
C VAL A 152 -9.20 5.52 20.10
N THR A 153 -10.47 5.73 19.74
CA THR A 153 -10.92 6.99 19.13
C THR A 153 -11.18 8.08 20.16
N ARG A 154 -11.95 7.81 21.21
CA ARG A 154 -12.42 8.83 22.16
C ARG A 154 -11.45 9.08 23.31
N GLU A 155 -10.90 8.02 23.88
CA GLU A 155 -10.02 8.15 25.05
C GLU A 155 -8.57 8.42 24.63
N LYS A 156 -8.07 7.69 23.63
CA LYS A 156 -6.68 7.81 23.15
C LYS A 156 -6.48 8.81 22.01
N GLN A 157 -7.57 9.24 21.36
CA GLN A 157 -7.54 10.23 20.27
C GLN A 157 -6.57 9.83 19.14
N THR A 158 -6.56 8.55 18.80
CA THR A 158 -5.62 7.99 17.83
C THR A 158 -5.89 8.51 16.42
N LYS A 159 -4.82 8.70 15.64
CA LYS A 159 -4.90 9.24 14.28
C LYS A 159 -5.13 8.18 13.22
N GLU A 160 -4.55 7.00 13.42
CA GLU A 160 -4.66 5.87 12.51
C GLU A 160 -5.18 4.62 13.20
N ILE A 161 -6.23 4.02 12.65
CA ILE A 161 -6.79 2.77 13.16
C ILE A 161 -6.81 1.74 12.04
N THR A 162 -6.26 0.56 12.32
CA THR A 162 -6.32 -0.61 11.45
C THR A 162 -7.04 -1.74 12.16
N LEU A 163 -8.17 -2.17 11.62
CA LEU A 163 -8.96 -3.30 12.12
C LEU A 163 -8.89 -4.46 11.14
N VAL A 164 -8.51 -5.64 11.65
CA VAL A 164 -8.36 -6.85 10.84
C VAL A 164 -9.16 -7.97 11.47
N ASN A 165 -10.22 -8.40 10.77
CA ASN A 165 -10.96 -9.60 11.11
C ASN A 165 -10.25 -10.82 10.52
N ASN A 166 -9.58 -11.62 11.33
CA ASN A 166 -8.95 -12.85 10.88
C ASN A 166 -9.99 -13.98 10.88
N ILE A 167 -10.40 -14.35 9.67
CA ILE A 167 -11.31 -15.47 9.46
C ILE A 167 -10.43 -16.72 9.39
N GLY A 168 -10.52 -17.58 10.40
CA GLY A 168 -9.92 -18.91 10.30
C GLY A 168 -10.70 -19.78 9.32
N CYS A 169 -10.02 -20.72 8.68
CA CYS A 169 -10.53 -21.70 7.71
C CYS A 169 -11.62 -22.67 8.24
N MET A 170 -12.28 -22.34 9.35
CA MET A 170 -12.88 -23.32 10.26
C MET A 170 -14.40 -23.36 10.24
N THR A 171 -15.05 -22.55 9.41
CA THR A 171 -16.47 -22.74 9.11
C THR A 171 -16.69 -22.82 7.61
N PRO A 172 -17.49 -23.78 7.12
CA PRO A 172 -17.81 -23.90 5.69
C PRO A 172 -18.52 -22.65 5.12
N PHE A 173 -18.94 -21.74 6.00
CA PHE A 173 -19.43 -20.41 5.65
C PHE A 173 -18.46 -19.38 6.22
N VAL A 174 -17.72 -18.70 5.33
CA VAL A 174 -16.89 -17.53 5.67
C VAL A 174 -17.82 -16.43 6.20
N ARG A 175 -17.91 -16.27 7.53
CA ARG A 175 -18.78 -15.25 8.13
C ARG A 175 -17.99 -13.96 8.30
N TYR A 176 -18.23 -13.02 7.39
CA TYR A 176 -17.80 -11.63 7.56
C TYR A 176 -18.49 -11.08 8.80
N ASN A 177 -17.70 -10.52 9.72
CA ASN A 177 -18.26 -9.87 10.89
C ASN A 177 -18.98 -8.59 10.45
N SER A 178 -20.26 -8.51 10.75
CA SER A 178 -20.98 -7.24 10.73
C SER A 178 -20.42 -6.37 11.85
N LEU A 179 -19.79 -5.26 11.48
CA LEU A 179 -19.31 -4.24 12.43
C LEU A 179 -20.51 -3.54 13.06
N HIS A 180 -21.12 -4.18 14.06
CA HIS A 180 -22.18 -3.59 14.90
C HIS A 180 -21.58 -2.55 15.84
N LEU A 181 -21.14 -1.45 15.26
CA LEU A 181 -20.52 -0.33 15.97
C LEU A 181 -21.57 0.68 16.39
N SER A 182 -21.26 1.38 17.46
CA SER A 182 -21.97 2.57 17.87
C SER A 182 -22.05 3.57 16.70
N PRO A 183 -23.17 4.29 16.53
CA PRO A 183 -23.27 5.30 15.49
C PRO A 183 -22.15 6.33 15.60
N SER A 184 -21.53 6.68 14.46
CA SER A 184 -20.42 7.64 14.42
C SER A 184 -19.16 7.18 15.18
N ALA A 185 -18.91 5.87 15.30
CA ALA A 185 -17.73 5.33 15.98
C ALA A 185 -16.39 5.90 15.46
N PHE A 186 -16.34 6.30 14.19
CA PHE A 186 -15.14 6.83 13.52
C PHE A 186 -15.14 8.35 13.33
N CYS A 187 -16.08 9.10 13.94
CA CYS A 187 -16.23 10.54 13.67
C CYS A 187 -15.24 11.45 14.42
N HIS A 188 -14.32 10.89 15.22
CA HIS A 188 -13.45 11.68 16.09
C HIS A 188 -12.50 12.57 15.26
N PRO A 189 -12.31 13.87 15.63
CA PRO A 189 -11.50 14.80 14.84
C PRO A 189 -10.04 14.41 14.63
N SER A 190 -9.46 13.67 15.57
CA SER A 190 -8.08 13.18 15.44
C SER A 190 -7.92 12.08 14.38
N LEU A 191 -8.98 11.32 14.10
CA LEU A 191 -8.92 10.14 13.26
C LEU A 191 -8.86 10.57 11.78
N THR A 192 -7.71 10.33 11.16
CA THR A 192 -7.43 10.73 9.78
C THR A 192 -7.21 9.54 8.85
N SER A 193 -6.81 8.38 9.39
CA SER A 193 -6.61 7.14 8.63
C SER A 193 -7.39 6.00 9.24
N LEU A 194 -8.19 5.31 8.43
CA LEU A 194 -8.94 4.12 8.82
C LEU A 194 -8.71 3.00 7.80
N SER A 195 -8.26 1.85 8.28
CA SER A 195 -8.17 0.62 7.50
C SER A 195 -9.07 -0.46 8.11
N LEU A 196 -9.95 -1.03 7.30
CA LEU A 196 -10.84 -2.13 7.66
C LEU A 196 -10.56 -3.32 6.76
N THR A 197 -10.35 -4.50 7.33
CA THR A 197 -10.11 -5.74 6.58
C THR A 197 -11.10 -6.83 6.97
N ARG A 198 -11.80 -7.42 5.99
CA ARG A 198 -12.71 -8.59 6.17
C ARG A 198 -13.94 -8.35 7.03
N TYR A 199 -14.64 -7.24 6.78
CA TYR A 199 -15.89 -6.90 7.45
C TYR A 199 -17.06 -6.76 6.49
N LYS A 200 -18.27 -6.90 7.02
CA LYS A 200 -19.47 -6.39 6.35
C LYS A 200 -19.67 -4.93 6.74
N LEU A 201 -19.64 -4.04 5.75
CA LEU A 201 -19.72 -2.59 5.95
C LEU A 201 -21.13 -2.18 6.37
N LEU A 202 -21.22 -1.30 7.37
CA LEU A 202 -22.46 -0.66 7.80
C LEU A 202 -22.23 0.85 7.88
N GLU A 203 -23.07 1.63 7.18
CA GLU A 203 -22.91 3.09 7.08
C GLU A 203 -23.03 3.83 8.41
N LYS A 204 -23.74 3.26 9.40
CA LYS A 204 -23.99 3.90 10.71
C LYS A 204 -22.71 4.30 11.44
N ALA A 205 -21.63 3.53 11.29
CA ALA A 205 -20.35 3.81 11.92
C ALA A 205 -19.63 5.04 11.35
N PHE A 206 -19.95 5.41 10.10
CA PHE A 206 -19.26 6.46 9.33
C PHE A 206 -19.96 7.82 9.37
N LYS A 207 -21.09 7.92 10.07
CA LYS A 207 -21.82 9.19 10.19
C LYS A 207 -20.88 10.28 10.71
N ASN A 208 -20.84 11.41 10.01
CA ASN A 208 -20.01 12.59 10.31
C ASN A 208 -18.48 12.35 10.30
N CYS A 209 -17.96 11.39 9.52
CA CYS A 209 -16.53 11.15 9.40
C CYS A 209 -15.80 12.14 8.47
N CYS A 210 -16.07 13.43 8.61
CA CYS A 210 -15.53 14.49 7.75
C CYS A 210 -14.02 14.72 7.89
N ASN A 211 -13.36 14.10 8.89
CA ASN A 211 -11.92 14.25 9.18
C ASN A 211 -11.07 13.15 8.54
N LEU A 212 -11.67 12.05 8.09
CA LEU A 212 -10.96 10.95 7.44
C LEU A 212 -10.37 11.43 6.11
N LYS A 213 -9.04 11.31 6.01
CA LYS A 213 -8.25 11.58 4.81
C LYS A 213 -7.90 10.29 4.07
N ILE A 214 -7.69 9.20 4.81
CA ILE A 214 -7.32 7.91 4.25
C ILE A 214 -8.35 6.87 4.68
N LEU A 215 -8.97 6.21 3.72
CA LEU A 215 -9.89 5.10 3.94
C LEU A 215 -9.46 3.90 3.11
N LYS A 216 -9.07 2.82 3.78
CA LYS A 216 -8.65 1.57 3.15
C LYS A 216 -9.62 0.45 3.52
N LEU A 217 -10.31 -0.10 2.53
CA LEU A 217 -11.29 -1.15 2.69
C LEU A 217 -10.81 -2.40 1.96
N TYR A 218 -10.27 -3.37 2.72
CA TYR A 218 -9.71 -4.60 2.18
C TYR A 218 -10.65 -5.79 2.38
N ASP A 219 -10.99 -6.48 1.30
CA ASP A 219 -11.89 -7.64 1.31
C ASP A 219 -13.14 -7.34 2.14
N ILE A 220 -13.91 -6.33 1.74
CA ILE A 220 -15.11 -5.89 2.46
C ILE A 220 -16.35 -6.37 1.72
N MET A 221 -17.37 -6.82 2.45
CA MET A 221 -18.70 -7.03 1.89
C MET A 221 -19.57 -5.80 2.10
N SER A 222 -20.19 -5.29 1.04
CA SER A 222 -21.09 -4.14 1.14
C SER A 222 -22.13 -4.14 0.03
N ASP A 223 -23.26 -3.47 0.25
CA ASP A 223 -24.10 -3.01 -0.85
C ASP A 223 -23.49 -1.74 -1.46
N VAL A 224 -23.76 -1.50 -2.75
CA VAL A 224 -23.29 -0.29 -3.46
C VAL A 224 -23.81 1.00 -2.80
N SER A 225 -25.07 0.98 -2.33
CA SER A 225 -25.70 2.12 -1.65
C SER A 225 -24.98 2.49 -0.35
N VAL A 226 -24.66 1.48 0.47
CA VAL A 226 -23.93 1.66 1.74
C VAL A 226 -22.54 2.23 1.48
N LEU A 227 -21.79 1.69 0.52
CA LEU A 227 -20.46 2.20 0.17
C LEU A 227 -20.52 3.66 -0.31
N SER A 228 -21.50 3.99 -1.16
CA SER A 228 -21.71 5.34 -1.66
C SER A 228 -21.98 6.33 -0.52
N ASN A 229 -22.78 5.92 0.48
CA ASN A 229 -23.07 6.74 1.66
C ASN A 229 -21.85 6.91 2.56
N VAL A 230 -21.03 5.87 2.72
CA VAL A 230 -19.76 5.95 3.47
C VAL A 230 -18.79 6.93 2.82
N ILE A 231 -18.62 6.87 1.50
CA ILE A 231 -17.74 7.81 0.77
C ILE A 231 -18.24 9.25 0.91
N LYS A 232 -19.55 9.48 0.79
CA LYS A 232 -20.16 10.81 0.99
C LYS A 232 -19.97 11.35 2.39
N ALA A 233 -20.04 10.49 3.42
CA ALA A 233 -19.81 10.90 4.81
C ALA A 233 -18.35 11.30 5.08
N CYS A 234 -17.40 10.79 4.29
CA CYS A 234 -15.97 11.09 4.37
C CYS A 234 -15.59 12.26 3.45
N SER A 235 -16.09 13.46 3.74
CA SER A 235 -15.94 14.62 2.83
C SER A 235 -14.51 15.18 2.67
N SER A 236 -13.55 14.79 3.52
CA SER A 236 -12.14 15.20 3.41
C SER A 236 -11.19 14.12 2.89
N LEU A 237 -11.75 13.08 2.28
CA LEU A 237 -10.97 11.95 1.79
C LEU A 237 -9.99 12.36 0.68
N GLU A 238 -8.72 12.05 0.89
CA GLU A 238 -7.60 12.25 -0.05
C GLU A 238 -7.18 10.93 -0.70
N VAL A 239 -7.27 9.82 0.03
CA VAL A 239 -6.88 8.46 -0.40
C VAL A 239 -8.00 7.47 -0.13
N LEU A 240 -8.41 6.74 -1.16
CA LEU A 240 -9.44 5.71 -1.09
C LEU A 240 -8.94 4.42 -1.72
N VAL A 241 -8.91 3.34 -0.93
CA VAL A 241 -8.60 1.99 -1.40
C VAL A 241 -9.82 1.10 -1.21
N LEU A 242 -10.29 0.48 -2.29
CA LEU A 242 -11.52 -0.31 -2.32
C LEU A 242 -11.25 -1.70 -2.89
N GLN A 243 -11.25 -2.70 -2.02
CA GLN A 243 -11.37 -4.11 -2.38
C GLN A 243 -12.68 -4.61 -1.80
N ILE A 244 -13.75 -4.54 -2.60
CA ILE A 244 -15.13 -4.77 -2.14
C ILE A 244 -15.77 -5.89 -2.94
N THR A 245 -16.49 -6.76 -2.25
CA THR A 245 -17.43 -7.73 -2.82
C THR A 245 -18.85 -7.18 -2.64
N PHE A 246 -19.51 -6.85 -3.75
CA PHE A 246 -20.86 -6.28 -3.72
C PHE A 246 -21.93 -7.37 -3.56
N LEU A 247 -22.73 -7.25 -2.49
CA LEU A 247 -23.85 -8.17 -2.24
C LEU A 247 -25.06 -7.87 -3.15
N ASN A 248 -25.30 -6.59 -3.43
CA ASN A 248 -26.29 -6.12 -4.39
C ASN A 248 -25.66 -5.14 -5.39
N GLN A 249 -25.80 -5.44 -6.68
CA GLN A 249 -25.14 -4.75 -7.80
C GLN A 249 -26.11 -3.95 -8.68
N ALA A 250 -27.39 -3.85 -8.29
CA ALA A 250 -28.43 -3.27 -9.15
C ALA A 250 -28.20 -1.78 -9.47
N SER A 251 -27.50 -1.05 -8.61
CA SER A 251 -27.22 0.38 -8.78
C SER A 251 -25.79 0.66 -9.23
N ALA A 252 -25.59 1.75 -9.96
CA ALA A 252 -24.26 2.26 -10.28
C ALA A 252 -23.50 2.73 -9.02
N LEU A 253 -22.22 2.37 -8.89
CA LEU A 253 -21.33 2.90 -7.85
C LEU A 253 -20.90 4.31 -8.24
N LYS A 254 -21.29 5.31 -7.47
CA LYS A 254 -20.89 6.71 -7.67
C LYS A 254 -19.84 7.11 -6.64
N ILE A 255 -18.63 7.40 -7.11
CA ILE A 255 -17.54 7.92 -6.30
C ILE A 255 -17.41 9.41 -6.61
N GLU A 256 -18.03 10.23 -5.76
CA GLU A 256 -18.01 11.69 -5.86
C GLU A 256 -17.29 12.28 -4.65
N ASN A 257 -16.07 12.78 -4.85
CA ASN A 257 -15.32 13.43 -3.78
C ASN A 257 -14.35 14.50 -4.31
N LYS A 258 -14.55 15.75 -3.86
CA LYS A 258 -13.81 16.92 -4.37
C LYS A 258 -12.35 16.99 -3.94
N LYS A 259 -11.96 16.22 -2.91
CA LYS A 259 -10.61 16.21 -2.33
C LYS A 259 -9.82 14.95 -2.64
N LEU A 260 -10.46 13.95 -3.27
CA LEU A 260 -9.81 12.68 -3.55
C LEU A 260 -8.70 12.86 -4.59
N GLU A 261 -7.51 12.37 -4.25
CA GLU A 261 -6.32 12.43 -5.08
C GLU A 261 -5.81 11.04 -5.47
N PHE A 262 -6.05 10.03 -4.64
CA PHE A 262 -5.69 8.64 -4.90
C PHE A 262 -6.93 7.76 -4.78
N LEU A 263 -7.20 6.98 -5.84
CA LEU A 263 -8.23 5.95 -5.85
C LEU A 263 -7.63 4.62 -6.32
N GLN A 264 -7.75 3.58 -5.51
CA GLN A 264 -7.45 2.20 -5.91
C GLN A 264 -8.71 1.35 -5.82
N VAL A 265 -8.98 0.56 -6.86
CA VAL A 265 -10.18 -0.29 -6.93
C VAL A 265 -9.85 -1.73 -7.31
N THR A 266 -10.56 -2.67 -6.69
CA THR A 266 -10.47 -4.11 -6.91
C THR A 266 -11.82 -4.77 -6.64
N TRP A 267 -12.45 -5.34 -7.67
CA TRP A 267 -13.73 -6.02 -7.57
C TRP A 267 -13.58 -7.48 -8.00
N PRO A 268 -13.78 -8.46 -7.11
CA PRO A 268 -13.77 -9.87 -7.48
C PRO A 268 -15.07 -10.30 -8.17
N CYS A 269 -16.13 -9.49 -8.06
CA CYS A 269 -17.43 -9.76 -8.65
C CYS A 269 -17.76 -8.75 -9.75
N LEU A 270 -18.63 -9.16 -10.66
CA LEU A 270 -19.15 -8.31 -11.72
C LEU A 270 -19.90 -7.10 -11.14
N MET A 271 -19.77 -5.94 -11.76
CA MET A 271 -20.47 -4.71 -11.40
C MET A 271 -21.08 -4.08 -12.64
N ASN A 272 -22.34 -3.65 -12.55
CA ASN A 272 -23.04 -3.09 -13.71
C ASN A 272 -22.40 -1.79 -14.19
N ARG A 273 -22.22 -0.82 -13.28
CA ARG A 273 -21.70 0.50 -13.65
C ARG A 273 -20.90 1.19 -12.55
N MET A 274 -19.80 1.85 -12.92
CA MET A 274 -19.00 2.72 -12.06
C MET A 274 -18.97 4.16 -12.61
N GLU A 275 -19.17 5.14 -11.76
CA GLU A 275 -19.02 6.56 -12.08
C GLU A 275 -18.04 7.18 -11.08
N VAL A 276 -16.92 7.70 -11.57
CA VAL A 276 -15.91 8.40 -10.75
C VAL A 276 -15.92 9.86 -11.17
N ASN A 277 -16.33 10.75 -10.28
CA ASN A 277 -16.24 12.20 -10.49
C ASN A 277 -15.44 12.82 -9.34
N THR A 278 -14.17 13.08 -9.63
CA THR A 278 -13.18 13.48 -8.63
C THR A 278 -12.19 14.45 -9.29
N PRO A 279 -12.44 15.77 -9.23
CA PRO A 279 -11.68 16.76 -10.01
C PRO A 279 -10.20 16.87 -9.62
N ARG A 280 -9.83 16.40 -8.42
CA ARG A 280 -8.47 16.41 -7.90
C ARG A 280 -7.73 15.08 -8.07
N LEU A 281 -8.36 14.07 -8.67
CA LEU A 281 -7.76 12.75 -8.77
C LEU A 281 -6.46 12.80 -9.59
N VAL A 282 -5.38 12.31 -8.99
CA VAL A 282 -4.02 12.31 -9.52
C VAL A 282 -3.55 10.89 -9.79
N ILE A 283 -3.99 9.92 -8.97
CA ILE A 283 -3.72 8.50 -9.16
C ILE A 283 -5.04 7.74 -9.22
N PHE A 284 -5.18 6.93 -10.26
CA PHE A 284 -6.24 5.94 -10.37
C PHE A 284 -5.65 4.56 -10.67
N ASP A 285 -5.71 3.67 -9.69
CA ASP A 285 -5.12 2.33 -9.74
C ASP A 285 -6.21 1.25 -9.78
N ILE A 286 -6.37 0.63 -10.94
CA ILE A 286 -7.27 -0.49 -11.13
C ILE A 286 -6.44 -1.75 -11.09
N LYS A 287 -6.63 -2.56 -10.05
CA LYS A 287 -5.90 -3.81 -9.89
C LYS A 287 -6.59 -4.98 -10.58
N SER A 288 -7.91 -5.07 -10.47
CA SER A 288 -8.73 -6.09 -11.14
C SER A 288 -10.19 -5.72 -10.97
N ILE A 289 -10.92 -5.47 -12.06
CA ILE A 289 -12.35 -5.18 -12.02
C ILE A 289 -13.09 -5.88 -13.17
N TYR A 290 -14.31 -6.31 -12.89
CA TYR A 290 -15.25 -6.80 -13.89
C TYR A 290 -16.43 -5.82 -13.95
N CYS A 291 -16.40 -4.87 -14.89
CA CYS A 291 -17.42 -3.83 -14.98
C CYS A 291 -17.92 -3.65 -16.41
N PHE A 292 -19.25 -3.64 -16.62
CA PHE A 292 -19.84 -3.48 -17.95
C PHE A 292 -19.80 -2.04 -18.45
N GLY A 293 -20.00 -1.06 -17.58
CA GLY A 293 -19.97 0.35 -17.92
C GLY A 293 -19.19 1.17 -16.90
N TYR A 294 -18.33 2.06 -17.35
CA TYR A 294 -17.63 3.00 -16.48
C TYR A 294 -17.68 4.40 -17.08
N SER A 295 -17.57 5.40 -16.22
CA SER A 295 -17.36 6.79 -16.59
C SER A 295 -16.40 7.40 -15.58
N VAL A 296 -15.34 8.05 -16.06
CA VAL A 296 -14.32 8.66 -15.20
C VAL A 296 -14.16 10.12 -15.61
N GLU A 297 -14.65 11.01 -14.77
CA GLU A 297 -14.49 12.46 -14.86
C GLU A 297 -13.40 12.90 -13.89
N ALA A 298 -12.16 12.87 -14.37
CA ALA A 298 -10.97 13.33 -13.65
C ALA A 298 -10.08 14.14 -14.61
N PRO A 299 -10.11 15.48 -14.57
CA PRO A 299 -9.44 16.34 -15.57
C PRO A 299 -7.95 16.08 -15.76
N LYS A 300 -7.25 15.71 -14.68
CA LYS A 300 -5.81 15.38 -14.71
C LYS A 300 -5.52 14.01 -15.34
N LEU A 301 -6.50 13.13 -15.43
CA LEU A 301 -6.35 11.79 -16.01
C LEU A 301 -7.02 11.68 -17.38
N SER A 302 -8.01 12.52 -17.69
CA SER A 302 -8.66 12.58 -19.02
C SER A 302 -7.72 13.04 -20.15
N MET A 303 -6.50 13.43 -19.82
CA MET A 303 -5.45 13.71 -20.80
C MET A 303 -4.90 12.44 -21.47
N PHE A 304 -4.96 11.30 -20.77
CA PHE A 304 -4.59 10.00 -21.32
C PHE A 304 -5.53 9.61 -22.45
N LYS A 305 -4.96 9.06 -23.52
CA LYS A 305 -5.68 8.82 -24.79
C LYS A 305 -6.08 7.38 -24.96
N ARG A 306 -5.42 6.47 -24.25
CA ARG A 306 -5.71 5.04 -24.34
C ARG A 306 -6.85 4.66 -23.41
N ASP A 307 -7.84 4.02 -24.00
CA ASP A 307 -8.95 3.42 -23.26
C ASP A 307 -8.58 1.96 -22.96
N TYR A 308 -7.98 1.73 -21.79
CA TYR A 308 -7.65 0.38 -21.29
C TYR A 308 -8.88 -0.38 -20.74
N TRP A 309 -10.06 0.21 -20.90
CA TRP A 309 -11.25 -0.13 -20.15
C TRP A 309 -12.36 -0.72 -21.06
N VAL A 310 -12.14 -0.79 -22.38
CA VAL A 310 -13.13 -1.29 -23.36
C VAL A 310 -13.24 -2.83 -23.29
N GLY A 311 -14.46 -3.35 -23.05
CA GLY A 311 -14.79 -4.75 -23.35
C GLY A 311 -15.12 -5.68 -22.18
N GLY A 312 -15.63 -5.18 -21.05
CA GLY A 312 -16.19 -6.02 -19.97
C GLY A 312 -15.19 -6.85 -19.15
N MET A 313 -13.92 -6.88 -19.56
CA MET A 313 -12.79 -7.33 -18.75
C MET A 313 -11.77 -6.19 -18.68
N SER A 314 -11.64 -5.56 -17.51
CA SER A 314 -10.62 -4.54 -17.31
C SER A 314 -9.31 -5.23 -16.99
N TYR A 315 -8.29 -4.95 -17.80
CA TYR A 315 -6.93 -5.28 -17.44
C TYR A 315 -6.48 -4.37 -16.29
N PRO A 316 -5.56 -4.84 -15.42
CA PRO A 316 -4.98 -3.97 -14.42
C PRO A 316 -4.32 -2.74 -15.09
N HIS A 317 -4.62 -1.55 -14.59
CA HIS A 317 -4.11 -0.30 -15.15
C HIS A 317 -3.86 0.74 -14.06
N LEU A 318 -2.75 1.47 -14.19
CA LEU A 318 -2.43 2.61 -13.35
C LEU A 318 -2.42 3.88 -14.18
N SER A 319 -3.23 4.86 -13.81
CA SER A 319 -3.11 6.22 -14.31
C SER A 319 -2.46 7.09 -13.23
N TYR A 320 -1.38 7.80 -13.56
CA TYR A 320 -0.70 8.70 -12.63
C TYR A 320 -0.29 10.02 -13.30
N HIS A 321 -0.90 11.12 -12.85
CA HIS A 321 -0.41 12.46 -13.14
C HIS A 321 0.69 12.86 -12.16
N ILE A 322 1.95 12.61 -12.51
CA ILE A 322 3.08 12.91 -11.62
C ILE A 322 3.09 14.40 -11.31
N SER A 323 3.44 14.80 -10.10
CA SER A 323 3.63 16.21 -9.75
C SER A 323 4.61 16.30 -8.60
N SER A 324 5.26 17.47 -8.42
CA SER A 324 6.11 17.69 -7.25
C SER A 324 5.25 17.69 -5.98
N LEU A 325 5.32 16.61 -5.21
CA LEU A 325 4.56 16.36 -3.97
C LEU A 325 5.51 16.33 -2.77
N ALA A 326 4.95 16.51 -1.57
CA ALA A 326 5.69 16.26 -0.34
C ALA A 326 6.13 14.79 -0.25
N GLN A 327 7.37 14.54 0.18
CA GLN A 327 7.98 13.20 0.22
C GLN A 327 7.16 12.17 1.01
N GLU A 328 6.53 12.59 2.12
CA GLU A 328 5.66 11.72 2.92
C GLU A 328 4.46 11.19 2.11
N LYS A 329 3.88 12.05 1.26
CA LYS A 329 2.73 11.69 0.43
C LYS A 329 3.13 10.71 -0.67
N ILE A 330 4.30 10.94 -1.27
CA ILE A 330 4.89 10.03 -2.26
C ILE A 330 5.09 8.64 -1.65
N ARG A 331 5.69 8.56 -0.45
CA ARG A 331 5.90 7.27 0.23
C ARG A 331 4.58 6.53 0.47
N ILE A 332 3.56 7.19 1.01
CA ILE A 332 2.25 6.59 1.24
C ILE A 332 1.66 6.03 -0.07
N TRP A 333 1.76 6.80 -1.15
CA TRP A 333 1.22 6.38 -2.45
C TRP A 333 2.01 5.20 -3.04
N LEU A 334 3.33 5.22 -2.97
CA LEU A 334 4.18 4.11 -3.42
C LEU A 334 3.88 2.84 -2.63
N GLU A 335 3.79 2.92 -1.29
CA GLU A 335 3.42 1.78 -0.45
C GLU A 335 2.06 1.16 -0.86
N LEU A 336 1.08 2.00 -1.20
CA LEU A 336 -0.23 1.55 -1.67
C LEU A 336 -0.18 0.92 -3.07
N MET A 337 0.63 1.48 -3.97
CA MET A 337 0.81 0.93 -5.32
C MET A 337 1.53 -0.42 -5.31
N VAL A 338 2.51 -0.59 -4.41
CA VAL A 338 3.25 -1.85 -4.20
C VAL A 338 2.40 -2.91 -3.52
N SER A 339 1.43 -2.52 -2.69
CA SER A 339 0.64 -3.46 -1.90
C SER A 339 0.08 -4.59 -2.79
N GLN A 340 0.64 -5.79 -2.61
CA GLN A 340 0.28 -6.96 -3.41
C GLN A 340 -1.04 -7.49 -2.90
N ILE A 341 -2.05 -7.44 -3.76
CA ILE A 341 -3.31 -8.12 -3.51
C ILE A 341 -3.04 -9.62 -3.73
N TYR A 342 -3.31 -10.44 -2.70
CA TYR A 342 -3.14 -11.90 -2.74
C TYR A 342 -1.73 -12.40 -3.14
N HIS A 343 -0.67 -11.64 -2.85
CA HIS A 343 0.70 -11.96 -3.30
C HIS A 343 0.85 -12.02 -4.83
N MET A 344 -0.09 -11.44 -5.58
CA MET A 344 0.02 -11.36 -7.03
C MET A 344 0.99 -10.25 -7.41
N LYS A 345 1.92 -10.56 -8.31
CA LYS A 345 2.82 -9.57 -8.92
C LYS A 345 1.99 -8.49 -9.61
N ARG A 346 2.50 -7.26 -9.60
CA ARG A 346 1.96 -6.16 -10.39
C ARG A 346 2.06 -6.55 -11.87
N THR A 347 0.93 -6.59 -12.56
CA THR A 347 0.86 -6.80 -14.01
C THR A 347 0.00 -5.70 -14.63
N GLY A 348 -0.03 -5.62 -15.96
CA GLY A 348 -0.88 -4.70 -16.71
C GLY A 348 -0.14 -3.49 -17.25
N SER A 349 -0.85 -2.37 -17.39
CA SER A 349 -0.39 -1.19 -18.12
C SER A 349 -0.30 0.05 -17.22
N LEU A 350 0.51 1.02 -17.62
CA LEU A 350 0.75 2.27 -16.90
C LEU A 350 0.55 3.47 -17.85
N SER A 351 -0.21 4.46 -17.43
CA SER A 351 -0.29 5.77 -18.05
C SER A 351 0.26 6.83 -17.10
N VAL A 352 1.31 7.54 -17.50
CA VAL A 352 1.98 8.58 -16.71
C VAL A 352 2.03 9.89 -17.47
N SER A 353 1.83 11.01 -16.76
CA SER A 353 2.20 12.32 -17.29
C SER A 353 3.30 12.94 -16.45
N VAL A 354 4.34 13.44 -17.13
CA VAL A 354 5.62 13.82 -16.50
C VAL A 354 6.25 15.00 -17.23
N ASP A 355 6.87 15.92 -16.48
CA ASP A 355 7.82 16.89 -17.02
C ASP A 355 9.24 16.34 -16.83
N VAL A 356 9.85 15.83 -17.90
CA VAL A 356 11.19 15.22 -17.81
C VAL A 356 12.31 16.23 -17.53
N ARG A 357 12.02 17.54 -17.61
CA ARG A 357 12.97 18.59 -17.20
C ARG A 357 12.91 18.83 -15.69
N ASN A 358 11.88 18.32 -15.01
CA ASN A 358 11.76 18.39 -13.55
C ASN A 358 12.38 17.13 -12.90
N PRO A 359 13.54 17.26 -12.23
CA PRO A 359 14.23 16.11 -11.64
C PRO A 359 13.37 15.38 -10.59
N ASN A 360 12.55 16.08 -9.82
CA ASN A 360 11.70 15.44 -8.82
C ASN A 360 10.64 14.54 -9.49
N GLU A 361 10.09 14.96 -10.62
CA GLU A 361 9.11 14.15 -11.34
C GLU A 361 9.76 12.95 -12.02
N VAL A 362 10.99 13.10 -12.53
CA VAL A 362 11.77 12.00 -13.10
C VAL A 362 12.10 10.95 -12.05
N GLU A 363 12.48 11.35 -10.83
CA GLU A 363 12.75 10.37 -9.76
C GLU A 363 11.47 9.64 -9.34
N ILE A 364 10.32 10.33 -9.26
CA ILE A 364 9.03 9.67 -9.00
C ILE A 364 8.69 8.68 -10.12
N LEU A 365 8.88 9.07 -11.39
CA LEU A 365 8.66 8.17 -12.53
C LEU A 365 9.52 6.91 -12.39
N LYS A 366 10.79 7.09 -12.03
CA LYS A 366 11.71 5.99 -11.79
C LYS A 366 11.26 5.07 -10.67
N GLU A 367 10.91 5.62 -9.51
CA GLU A 367 10.38 4.83 -8.40
C GLU A 367 9.13 4.04 -8.82
N VAL A 368 8.22 4.64 -9.61
CA VAL A 368 7.01 3.98 -10.11
C VAL A 368 7.31 2.85 -11.08
N LEU A 369 8.24 3.03 -12.03
CA LEU A 369 8.63 1.97 -12.97
C LEU A 369 9.32 0.80 -12.26
N LEU A 370 10.14 1.08 -11.25
CA LEU A 370 10.80 0.07 -10.42
C LEU A 370 9.80 -0.79 -9.61
N LEU A 371 8.54 -0.36 -9.49
CA LEU A 371 7.50 -1.17 -8.83
C LEU A 371 6.99 -2.32 -9.70
N TRP A 372 7.30 -2.34 -11.01
CA TRP A 372 6.86 -3.40 -11.91
C TRP A 372 7.81 -4.61 -11.81
N ASP A 373 7.37 -5.64 -11.07
CA ASP A 373 8.08 -6.91 -10.87
C ASP A 373 7.78 -7.96 -11.98
N GLY A 374 7.65 -7.48 -13.22
CA GLY A 374 7.32 -8.27 -14.40
C GLY A 374 7.21 -7.40 -15.66
N GLU A 375 7.07 -8.05 -16.82
CA GLU A 375 6.91 -7.34 -18.09
C GLU A 375 5.56 -6.58 -18.12
N MET A 376 5.65 -5.27 -18.30
CA MET A 376 4.50 -4.38 -18.46
C MET A 376 3.94 -4.52 -19.88
N MET A 377 2.61 -4.53 -20.04
CA MET A 377 2.03 -4.63 -21.39
C MET A 377 2.18 -3.31 -22.15
N ASP A 378 1.64 -2.22 -21.61
CA ASP A 378 1.76 -0.90 -22.21
C ASP A 378 2.23 0.14 -21.20
N LEU A 379 3.15 1.02 -21.63
CA LEU A 379 3.51 2.26 -20.96
C LEU A 379 3.10 3.45 -21.81
N GLU A 380 2.08 4.18 -21.42
CA GLU A 380 1.70 5.46 -22.00
C GLU A 380 2.39 6.61 -21.24
N ILE A 381 3.22 7.38 -21.93
CA ILE A 381 3.91 8.56 -21.41
C ILE A 381 3.34 9.80 -22.11
N LEU A 382 2.83 10.73 -21.32
CA LEU A 382 2.41 12.04 -21.77
C LEU A 382 3.37 13.11 -21.25
N PHE A 383 4.14 13.72 -22.16
CA PHE A 383 5.02 14.82 -21.80
C PHE A 383 4.23 16.11 -21.54
N LYS A 384 4.56 16.79 -20.45
CA LYS A 384 3.91 18.05 -20.06
C LYS A 384 4.49 19.23 -20.84
N ASN A 385 3.63 19.94 -21.57
CA ASN A 385 4.00 21.18 -22.25
C ASN A 385 4.02 22.36 -21.27
N ASN A 386 5.00 22.38 -20.37
CA ASN A 386 5.24 23.58 -19.56
C ASN A 386 6.04 24.58 -20.43
N ASN A 387 5.33 25.44 -21.16
CA ASN A 387 5.88 26.58 -21.91
C ASN A 387 6.38 27.72 -20.99
N ALA A 388 6.45 27.51 -19.68
CA ALA A 388 7.03 28.50 -18.79
C ALA A 388 8.55 28.51 -19.04
N PRO A 389 9.14 29.66 -19.45
CA PRO A 389 10.59 29.79 -19.38
C PRO A 389 10.96 29.56 -17.91
N ILE A 390 11.94 28.69 -17.67
CA ILE A 390 12.53 28.56 -16.34
C ILE A 390 12.97 29.98 -15.98
N GLU A 391 12.31 30.62 -15.02
CA GLU A 391 12.75 31.91 -14.51
C GLU A 391 14.20 31.73 -14.07
N GLU A 392 15.13 32.42 -14.72
CA GLU A 392 16.56 32.44 -14.41
C GLU A 392 16.86 33.06 -13.02
N GLY A 393 15.88 33.11 -12.11
CA GLY A 393 15.95 33.64 -10.76
C GLY A 393 16.12 32.60 -9.66
N GLU A 394 15.86 31.31 -9.92
CA GLU A 394 16.29 30.21 -9.04
C GLU A 394 17.48 29.52 -9.67
N SER A 395 18.66 30.08 -9.44
CA SER A 395 19.92 29.37 -9.62
C SER A 395 19.92 28.14 -8.72
N PHE A 396 19.39 27.03 -9.23
CA PHE A 396 19.78 25.72 -8.77
C PHE A 396 21.30 25.68 -8.86
N ILE A 397 21.96 25.54 -7.73
CA ILE A 397 23.42 25.50 -7.50
C ILE A 397 24.09 24.29 -8.22
N THR A 398 23.48 23.73 -9.26
CA THR A 398 23.91 22.53 -9.94
C THR A 398 23.78 22.65 -11.46
N GLY A 399 24.31 23.72 -12.04
CA GLY A 399 24.55 23.82 -13.49
C GLY A 399 25.43 22.68 -14.06
N GLY A 400 26.15 21.95 -13.20
CA GLY A 400 26.93 20.76 -13.57
C GLY A 400 26.25 19.40 -13.38
N ALA A 401 25.02 19.33 -12.86
CA ALA A 401 24.35 18.05 -12.58
C ALA A 401 23.32 17.61 -13.64
N ARG A 402 22.91 18.52 -14.55
CA ARG A 402 21.78 18.26 -15.48
C ARG A 402 22.04 17.07 -16.43
N ASN A 403 23.26 16.87 -16.92
CA ASN A 403 23.59 15.71 -17.77
C ASN A 403 23.90 14.43 -16.98
N LYS A 404 24.21 14.52 -15.68
CA LYS A 404 24.57 13.33 -14.87
C LYS A 404 23.39 12.44 -14.49
N TRP A 405 22.16 12.92 -14.64
CA TRP A 405 20.97 12.18 -14.21
C TRP A 405 20.71 10.95 -15.07
N TRP A 406 20.89 11.09 -16.38
CA TRP A 406 20.80 9.96 -17.31
C TRP A 406 22.11 9.15 -17.31
N ASP A 407 23.25 9.79 -17.09
CA ASP A 407 24.59 9.17 -17.16
C ASP A 407 25.13 8.60 -15.82
N GLY A 408 24.28 8.40 -14.81
CA GLY A 408 24.69 7.88 -13.50
C GLY A 408 24.99 6.37 -13.46
N GLU A 409 25.65 5.90 -12.39
CA GLU A 409 26.09 4.49 -12.17
C GLU A 409 24.97 3.43 -12.27
N LYS A 410 23.69 3.84 -12.23
CA LYS A 410 22.54 2.96 -12.46
C LYS A 410 21.70 3.54 -13.59
N PRO A 411 21.81 2.99 -14.81
CA PRO A 411 21.01 3.45 -15.93
C PRO A 411 19.50 3.30 -15.63
N PHE A 412 18.71 4.29 -16.03
CA PHE A 412 17.24 4.31 -15.91
C PHE A 412 16.58 4.56 -17.29
N PRO A 413 15.63 3.71 -17.74
CA PRO A 413 15.15 2.49 -17.07
C PRO A 413 16.28 1.46 -16.92
N ASP A 414 16.22 0.65 -15.86
CA ASP A 414 17.28 -0.32 -15.56
C ASP A 414 17.15 -1.60 -16.40
N ASP A 415 18.19 -2.44 -16.36
CA ASP A 415 18.28 -3.66 -17.17
C ASP A 415 17.20 -4.70 -16.83
N PHE A 416 16.43 -4.54 -15.73
CA PHE A 416 15.39 -5.46 -15.31
C PHE A 416 13.99 -5.02 -15.73
N PHE A 417 13.78 -3.72 -15.94
CA PHE A 417 12.50 -3.20 -16.41
C PHE A 417 12.22 -3.66 -17.85
N ARG A 418 11.05 -4.24 -18.07
CA ARG A 418 10.57 -4.68 -19.39
C ARG A 418 9.16 -4.17 -19.65
N VAL A 419 8.93 -3.69 -20.87
CA VAL A 419 7.62 -3.27 -21.36
C VAL A 419 7.45 -3.70 -22.82
N CYS A 420 6.29 -4.24 -23.18
CA CYS A 420 6.03 -4.65 -24.57
C CYS A 420 5.94 -3.43 -25.49
N THR A 421 5.03 -2.50 -25.16
CA THR A 421 4.82 -1.30 -25.97
C THR A 421 4.91 -0.02 -25.15
N VAL A 422 5.66 0.96 -25.66
CA VAL A 422 5.68 2.33 -25.12
C VAL A 422 4.97 3.27 -26.08
N TRP A 423 4.05 4.07 -25.55
CA TRP A 423 3.32 5.11 -26.27
C TRP A 423 3.74 6.47 -25.76
N MET A 424 4.30 7.31 -26.63
CA MET A 424 4.76 8.66 -26.29
C MET A 424 3.85 9.71 -26.92
N TYR A 425 3.30 10.56 -26.08
CA TYR A 425 2.42 11.67 -26.45
C TYR A 425 3.06 12.99 -26.05
N ASN A 426 2.84 14.03 -26.87
CA ASN A 426 3.45 15.36 -26.73
C ASN A 426 4.99 15.37 -26.82
N PHE A 427 5.60 14.30 -27.33
CA PHE A 427 7.04 14.24 -27.55
C PHE A 427 7.51 15.38 -28.47
N ASP A 428 8.46 16.16 -28.00
CA ASP A 428 9.04 17.28 -28.71
C ASP A 428 10.44 16.93 -29.22
N GLY A 429 10.58 16.82 -30.55
CA GLY A 429 11.88 16.56 -31.16
C GLY A 429 12.96 17.62 -30.90
N SER A 430 12.63 18.78 -30.31
CA SER A 430 13.63 19.75 -29.86
C SER A 430 14.05 19.57 -28.41
N ASN A 431 13.34 18.76 -27.62
CA ASN A 431 13.62 18.50 -26.21
C ASN A 431 14.63 17.35 -26.08
N GLU A 432 15.87 17.68 -25.71
CA GLU A 432 16.94 16.69 -25.58
C GLU A 432 16.72 15.72 -24.41
N GLU A 433 16.04 16.14 -23.33
CA GLU A 433 15.71 15.27 -22.20
C GLU A 433 14.65 14.23 -22.58
N GLU A 434 13.65 14.60 -23.39
CA GLU A 434 12.66 13.65 -23.92
C GLU A 434 13.32 12.66 -24.87
N PHE A 435 14.18 13.14 -25.77
CA PHE A 435 14.96 12.29 -26.66
C PHE A 435 15.88 11.34 -25.90
N ALA A 436 16.53 11.81 -24.83
CA ALA A 436 17.37 10.99 -23.97
C ALA A 436 16.57 9.85 -23.34
N LEU A 437 15.39 10.14 -22.77
CA LEU A 437 14.52 9.09 -22.21
C LEU A 437 14.13 8.05 -23.29
N ALA A 438 13.70 8.50 -24.47
CA ALA A 438 13.35 7.62 -25.58
C ALA A 438 14.53 6.76 -26.06
N SER A 439 15.72 7.36 -26.17
CA SER A 439 16.96 6.67 -26.54
C SER A 439 17.30 5.56 -25.56
N ARG A 440 17.06 5.75 -24.26
CA ARG A 440 17.29 4.72 -23.25
C ARG A 440 16.30 3.56 -23.34
N PHE A 441 15.04 3.84 -23.66
CA PHE A 441 14.06 2.79 -23.92
C PHE A 441 14.54 1.83 -25.03
N VAL A 442 15.17 2.37 -26.07
CA VAL A 442 15.73 1.61 -27.19
C VAL A 442 17.04 0.90 -26.83
N THR A 443 18.01 1.65 -26.30
CA THR A 443 19.40 1.17 -26.12
C THR A 443 19.58 0.20 -24.96
N GLN A 444 18.75 0.29 -23.91
CA GLN A 444 18.79 -0.62 -22.76
C GLN A 444 17.97 -1.90 -22.99
N GLY A 445 17.29 -2.04 -24.13
CA GLY A 445 16.43 -3.20 -24.39
C GLY A 445 15.29 -3.32 -23.39
N THR A 446 14.75 -2.19 -22.93
CA THR A 446 13.64 -2.19 -21.97
C THR A 446 12.29 -2.30 -22.68
N VAL A 447 12.22 -1.85 -23.94
CA VAL A 447 11.05 -2.03 -24.81
C VAL A 447 11.24 -3.25 -25.69
N THR A 448 10.32 -4.22 -25.61
CA THR A 448 10.48 -5.52 -26.27
C THR A 448 9.84 -5.59 -27.65
N GLU A 449 8.76 -4.84 -27.91
CA GLU A 449 8.03 -4.91 -29.18
C GLU A 449 7.96 -3.56 -29.92
N LYS A 450 7.36 -2.53 -29.32
CA LYS A 450 7.02 -1.28 -30.04
C LYS A 450 7.29 -0.01 -29.25
N LEU A 451 7.90 0.97 -29.90
CA LEU A 451 7.98 2.36 -29.43
C LEU A 451 7.18 3.26 -30.38
N MET A 452 6.03 3.73 -29.91
CA MET A 452 5.06 4.49 -30.68
C MET A 452 5.14 5.97 -30.30
N ILE A 453 5.43 6.86 -31.24
CA ILE A 453 5.54 8.32 -31.00
C ILE A 453 4.45 9.05 -31.75
N LYS A 454 3.57 9.77 -31.03
CA LYS A 454 2.47 10.49 -31.68
C LYS A 454 2.97 11.74 -32.39
N THR A 455 2.71 11.84 -33.70
CA THR A 455 3.00 13.04 -34.51
C THR A 455 1.80 13.53 -35.30
N SER A 456 0.74 12.72 -35.45
CA SER A 456 -0.44 13.00 -36.28
C SER A 456 -1.20 14.29 -35.94
N THR A 457 -1.02 14.83 -34.73
CA THR A 457 -1.68 16.07 -34.29
C THR A 457 -0.78 17.30 -34.34
N TYR A 458 0.45 17.19 -34.87
CA TYR A 458 1.42 18.28 -34.85
C TYR A 458 1.30 19.21 -36.05
N PRO A 459 1.61 20.51 -35.88
CA PRO A 459 1.86 21.39 -37.00
C PRO A 459 3.01 20.84 -37.87
N PRO A 460 3.00 21.06 -39.21
CA PRO A 460 3.94 20.43 -40.13
C PRO A 460 5.42 20.57 -39.75
N VAL A 461 5.83 21.75 -39.26
CA VAL A 461 7.21 22.01 -38.86
C VAL A 461 7.61 21.19 -37.63
N LYS A 462 6.75 21.13 -36.61
CA LYS A 462 7.00 20.33 -35.39
C LYS A 462 6.97 18.83 -35.69
N GLN A 463 6.09 18.40 -36.60
CA GLN A 463 6.05 17.03 -37.10
C GLN A 463 7.39 16.62 -37.73
N LEU A 464 7.89 17.39 -38.70
CA LEU A 464 9.17 17.14 -39.37
C LEU A 464 10.35 17.06 -38.41
N MET A 465 10.45 18.00 -37.45
CA MET A 465 11.53 17.96 -36.45
C MET A 465 11.44 16.72 -35.56
N THR A 466 10.23 16.35 -35.18
CA THR A 466 9.98 15.16 -34.35
C THR A 466 10.33 13.89 -35.10
N GLU A 467 9.85 13.73 -36.33
CA GLU A 467 10.14 12.57 -37.19
C GLU A 467 11.64 12.45 -37.49
N ALA A 468 12.36 13.56 -37.66
CA ALA A 468 13.82 13.54 -37.81
C ALA A 468 14.53 13.01 -36.56
N LYS A 469 14.04 13.31 -35.35
CA LYS A 469 14.54 12.68 -34.11
C LYS A 469 14.13 11.22 -34.02
N VAL A 470 12.92 10.85 -34.44
CA VAL A 470 12.51 9.43 -34.47
C VAL A 470 13.40 8.61 -35.40
N ALA A 471 13.78 9.14 -36.56
CA ALA A 471 14.76 8.50 -37.44
C ALA A 471 16.10 8.25 -36.73
N LYS A 472 16.58 9.23 -35.93
CA LYS A 472 17.77 9.02 -35.10
C LYS A 472 17.58 7.94 -34.04
N LEU A 473 16.38 7.78 -33.47
CA LEU A 473 16.08 6.67 -32.55
C LEU A 473 16.14 5.31 -33.26
N MET A 474 15.68 5.22 -34.51
CA MET A 474 15.72 4.00 -35.32
C MET A 474 17.14 3.52 -35.62
N GLU A 475 18.10 4.44 -35.69
CA GLU A 475 19.52 4.15 -35.94
C GLU A 475 20.29 3.69 -34.69
N LEU A 476 19.70 3.83 -33.49
CA LEU A 476 20.36 3.42 -32.25
C LEU A 476 20.49 1.89 -32.16
N PRO A 477 21.53 1.37 -31.49
CA PRO A 477 21.64 -0.05 -31.20
C PRO A 477 20.45 -0.48 -30.35
N LYS A 478 19.60 -1.34 -30.92
CA LYS A 478 18.41 -1.84 -30.25
C LYS A 478 18.80 -2.98 -29.31
N GLY A 479 18.29 -2.97 -28.08
CA GLY A 479 18.47 -4.10 -27.18
C GLY A 479 17.67 -5.36 -27.62
N TYR A 480 16.62 -5.16 -28.42
CA TYR A 480 15.84 -6.24 -29.06
C TYR A 480 15.86 -6.07 -30.59
N GLU A 481 16.23 -7.12 -31.32
CA GLU A 481 16.34 -7.08 -32.79
C GLU A 481 15.02 -6.72 -33.49
N TYR A 482 13.89 -7.11 -32.89
CA TYR A 482 12.55 -6.91 -33.45
C TYR A 482 11.83 -5.67 -32.94
N LEU A 483 12.49 -4.82 -32.15
CA LEU A 483 11.89 -3.57 -31.67
C LEU A 483 11.54 -2.68 -32.86
N ASP A 484 10.26 -2.37 -33.00
CA ASP A 484 9.74 -1.47 -34.01
C ASP A 484 9.55 -0.07 -33.43
N ILE A 485 9.89 0.96 -34.19
CA ILE A 485 9.77 2.36 -33.78
C ILE A 485 8.94 3.06 -34.84
N GLU A 486 7.77 3.54 -34.48
CA GLU A 486 6.80 4.07 -35.44
C GLU A 486 6.21 5.40 -34.98
N CYS A 487 5.89 6.27 -35.93
CA CYS A 487 5.08 7.47 -35.68
C CYS A 487 3.60 7.18 -35.94
N PHE A 488 2.69 7.81 -35.19
CA PHE A 488 1.23 7.63 -35.34
C PHE A 488 0.39 8.90 -35.10
#